data_AF-A0AAY5EUM9-F1
#
_entry.id   AF-A0AAY5EUM9-F1
#
_cell.length_a   1.000
_cell.length_b   1.000
_cell.length_c   1.000
_cell.angle_alpha   90.00
_cell.angle_beta   90.00
_cell.angle_gamma   90.00
#
_symmetry.space_group_name_H-M   'P 1'
#
loop_
_entity.id
_entity.type
_entity.pdbx_description
1 polymer ?
#
loop_
_entity_poly.entity_id
_entity_poly.type
_entity_poly.pdbx_seq_one_letter_code
_entity_poly.pdbx_strand_id
1 'polypeptide(L)'
;MEAALEQHLDDTMKNPSIVGVLCTDAQGHNLGCRGSLSDEHGGVVSVLAKQAASLTKDPTDTPTVCLESDSGNVLVKTHGTITVAVHKMAS
;
A
#
# COMPACT_ATOMS: atom_id res chain seq x y z
N MET A 1 6.24 -18.53 -8.48
CA MET A 1 4.91 -18.24 -7.89
C MET A 1 4.69 -16.74 -7.71
N GLU A 2 5.75 -15.93 -7.55
CA GLU A 2 5.65 -14.47 -7.34
C GLU A 2 5.71 -13.62 -8.63
N ALA A 3 6.10 -14.21 -9.76
CA ALA A 3 6.31 -13.47 -11.02
C ALA A 3 5.11 -12.62 -11.47
N ALA A 4 3.88 -13.05 -11.18
CA ALA A 4 2.68 -12.27 -11.50
C ALA A 4 2.54 -11.02 -10.64
N LEU A 5 2.86 -11.11 -9.34
CA LEU A 5 2.85 -9.95 -8.43
C LEU A 5 3.98 -8.99 -8.79
N GLU A 6 5.19 -9.51 -8.99
CA GLU A 6 6.35 -8.72 -9.40
C GLU A 6 6.08 -7.94 -10.70
N GLN A 7 5.49 -8.60 -11.71
CA GLN A 7 5.08 -7.94 -12.95
C GLN A 7 4.05 -6.84 -12.71
N HIS A 8 3.10 -7.05 -11.80
CA HIS A 8 2.09 -6.04 -11.47
C HIS A 8 2.67 -4.83 -10.74
N LEU A 9 3.66 -5.05 -9.86
CA LEU A 9 4.41 -3.97 -9.20
C LEU A 9 5.20 -3.16 -10.23
N ASP A 10 5.87 -3.84 -11.17
CA ASP A 10 6.60 -3.19 -12.26
C ASP A 10 5.66 -2.40 -13.18
N ASP A 11 4.49 -2.96 -13.52
CA ASP A 11 3.48 -2.28 -14.33
C ASP A 11 2.90 -1.05 -13.63
N THR A 12 2.71 -1.11 -12.31
CA THR A 12 2.23 0.02 -11.51
C THR A 12 3.25 1.17 -11.52
N MET A 13 4.54 0.86 -11.41
CA MET A 13 5.64 1.82 -11.48
C MET A 13 5.82 2.48 -12.87
N LYS A 14 5.17 1.97 -13.93
CA LYS A 14 5.18 2.63 -15.25
C LYS A 14 4.38 3.93 -15.27
N ASN A 15 3.51 4.16 -14.28
CA ASN A 15 2.80 5.42 -14.15
C ASN A 15 3.79 6.51 -13.66
N PRO A 16 3.99 7.61 -14.41
CA PRO A 16 5.00 8.62 -14.06
C PRO A 16 4.73 9.37 -12.76
N SER A 17 3.48 9.33 -12.27
CA SER A 17 3.13 9.94 -10.97
C SER A 17 3.38 9.01 -9.77
N ILE A 18 3.61 7.71 -10.01
CA ILE A 18 3.86 6.73 -8.96
C ILE A 18 5.37 6.57 -8.78
N VAL A 19 5.83 6.79 -7.55
CA VAL A 19 7.25 6.71 -7.20
C VAL A 19 7.55 5.56 -6.24
N GLY A 20 6.53 4.88 -5.74
CA GLY A 20 6.70 3.65 -4.96
C GLY A 20 5.42 2.86 -4.80
N VAL A 21 5.56 1.55 -4.64
CA VAL A 21 4.46 0.62 -4.33
C VAL A 21 4.96 -0.48 -3.40
N LEU A 22 4.13 -0.92 -2.47
CA LEU A 22 4.41 -2.01 -1.54
C LEU A 22 3.16 -2.85 -1.29
N CYS A 23 3.33 -4.17 -1.26
CA CYS A 23 2.31 -5.13 -0.88
C CYS A 23 2.76 -5.88 0.37
N THR A 24 1.87 -6.04 1.34
CA THR A 24 2.15 -6.76 2.59
C THR A 24 0.98 -7.65 2.99
N ASP A 25 1.26 -8.72 3.75
CA ASP A 25 0.24 -9.55 4.37
C ASP A 25 -0.41 -8.87 5.59
N ALA A 26 -1.36 -9.56 6.23
CA ALA A 26 -2.06 -9.06 7.41
C ALA A 26 -1.16 -8.93 8.67
N GLN A 27 0.05 -9.49 8.65
CA GLN A 27 1.04 -9.41 9.73
C GLN A 27 2.08 -8.32 9.49
N GLY A 28 2.09 -7.68 8.32
CA GLY A 28 3.09 -6.68 7.97
C GLY A 28 4.35 -7.26 7.31
N HIS A 29 4.34 -8.54 6.92
CA HIS A 29 5.43 -9.10 6.12
C HIS A 29 5.31 -8.64 4.67
N ASN A 30 6.41 -8.17 4.11
CA ASN A 30 6.45 -7.71 2.74
C ASN A 30 6.28 -8.87 1.77
N LEU A 31 5.41 -8.67 0.78
CA LEU A 31 5.19 -9.59 -0.34
C LEU A 31 5.88 -9.11 -1.61
N GLY A 32 6.26 -7.83 -1.67
CA GLY A 32 6.93 -7.22 -2.80
C GLY A 32 6.81 -5.70 -2.75
N CYS A 33 7.88 -5.01 -3.14
CA CYS A 33 7.93 -3.55 -3.12
C CYS A 33 8.80 -2.98 -4.26
N ARG A 34 8.59 -1.70 -4.59
CA ARG A 34 9.33 -0.93 -5.60
C ARG A 34 9.45 0.53 -5.20
N GLY A 35 10.51 1.18 -5.68
CA GLY A 35 10.70 2.62 -5.59
C GLY A 35 10.90 3.10 -4.16
N SER A 36 10.17 4.15 -3.77
CA SER A 36 10.33 4.81 -2.47
C SER A 36 9.83 4.00 -1.26
N LEU A 37 9.09 2.91 -1.48
CA LEU A 37 8.59 2.06 -0.41
C LEU A 37 9.46 0.80 -0.35
N SER A 38 10.17 0.64 0.77
CA SER A 38 11.01 -0.51 1.11
C SER A 38 10.32 -1.46 2.12
N ASP A 39 10.93 -2.63 2.31
CA ASP A 39 10.51 -3.69 3.24
C ASP A 39 10.16 -3.21 4.66
N GLU A 40 10.92 -2.23 5.17
CA GLU A 40 10.74 -1.67 6.53
C GLU A 40 9.36 -1.04 6.75
N HIS A 41 8.66 -0.65 5.67
CA HIS A 41 7.36 -0.01 5.75
C HIS A 41 6.18 -0.99 5.85
N GLY A 42 6.39 -2.30 5.64
CA GLY A 42 5.31 -3.30 5.65
C GLY A 42 4.51 -3.30 6.96
N GLY A 43 5.22 -3.23 8.10
CA GLY A 43 4.60 -3.21 9.42
C GLY A 43 3.72 -1.98 9.68
N VAL A 44 4.18 -0.78 9.31
CA VAL A 44 3.39 0.45 9.54
C VAL A 44 2.19 0.53 8.60
N VAL A 45 2.36 0.12 7.34
CA VAL A 45 1.30 0.10 6.33
C VAL A 45 0.14 -0.82 6.74
N SER A 46 0.46 -2.04 7.21
CA SER A 46 -0.56 -3.00 7.64
C SER A 46 -1.31 -2.52 8.89
N VAL A 47 -0.62 -1.94 9.86
CA VAL A 47 -1.22 -1.40 11.09
C VAL A 47 -2.15 -0.23 10.81
N LEU A 48 -1.73 0.72 9.95
CA LEU A 48 -2.57 1.86 9.58
C LEU A 48 -3.89 1.41 8.95
N ALA A 49 -3.84 0.45 8.02
CA ALA A 49 -5.03 -0.06 7.37
C ALA A 49 -5.96 -0.78 8.35
N LYS A 50 -5.39 -1.60 9.26
CA LYS A 50 -6.14 -2.28 10.33
C LYS A 50 -6.81 -1.32 11.30
N GLN A 51 -6.11 -0.25 11.68
CA GLN A 51 -6.65 0.80 12.54
C GLN A 51 -7.79 1.55 11.84
N ALA A 52 -7.62 1.89 10.56
CA ALA A 52 -8.67 2.55 9.79
C ALA A 52 -9.93 1.67 9.65
N ALA A 53 -9.77 0.37 9.40
CA ALA A 53 -10.90 -0.56 9.37
C ALA A 53 -11.69 -0.62 10.69
N SER A 54 -11.05 -0.34 11.83
CA SER A 54 -11.74 -0.29 13.13
C SER A 54 -12.64 0.93 13.34
N LEU A 55 -12.54 1.93 12.46
CA LEU A 55 -13.37 3.15 12.52
C LEU A 55 -14.76 2.94 11.93
N THR A 56 -14.95 1.90 11.11
CA THR A 56 -16.23 1.55 10.52
C THR A 56 -16.84 0.33 11.20
N LYS A 57 -18.16 0.31 11.32
CA LYS A 57 -18.90 -0.83 11.89
C LYS A 57 -19.25 -1.88 10.83
N ASP A 58 -19.18 -1.49 9.56
CA ASP A 58 -19.46 -2.37 8.44
C ASP A 58 -18.17 -3.11 8.08
N PRO A 59 -18.10 -4.45 8.24
CA PRO A 59 -16.91 -5.22 7.92
C PRO A 59 -16.59 -5.28 6.41
N THR A 60 -17.52 -4.83 5.55
CA THR A 60 -17.32 -4.74 4.10
C THR A 60 -16.77 -3.38 3.67
N ASP A 61 -16.86 -2.38 4.54
CA ASP A 61 -16.30 -1.06 4.32
C ASP A 61 -14.79 -1.08 4.57
N THR A 62 -14.01 -0.95 3.49
CA THR A 62 -12.54 -1.01 3.52
C THR A 62 -11.98 0.38 3.20
N PRO A 63 -11.74 1.21 4.23
CA PRO A 63 -11.31 2.59 4.03
C PRO A 63 -9.91 2.66 3.41
N THR A 64 -9.69 3.71 2.62
CA THR A 64 -8.36 4.08 2.14
C THR A 64 -7.75 5.08 3.13
N VAL A 65 -6.58 4.78 3.67
CA VAL A 65 -5.79 5.73 4.45
C VAL A 65 -4.94 6.56 3.49
N CYS A 66 -4.98 7.88 3.62
CA CYS A 66 -4.16 8.80 2.84
C CYS A 66 -3.24 9.57 3.78
N LEU A 67 -1.93 9.39 3.62
CA LEU A 67 -0.92 10.23 4.26
C LEU A 67 -0.49 11.28 3.24
N GLU A 68 -0.79 12.54 3.51
CA GLU A 68 -0.50 13.66 2.60
C GLU A 68 0.66 14.51 3.13
N SER A 69 1.53 14.92 2.23
CA SER A 69 2.71 15.75 2.50
C SER A 69 3.04 16.60 1.28
N ASP A 70 3.97 17.55 1.43
CA ASP A 70 4.50 18.32 0.32
C ASP A 70 5.20 17.45 -0.75
N SER A 71 5.67 16.25 -0.35
CA SER A 71 6.28 15.27 -1.27
C SER A 71 5.26 14.38 -2.00
N GLY A 72 3.96 14.56 -1.78
CA GLY A 72 2.90 13.73 -2.34
C GLY A 72 2.16 12.91 -1.29
N ASN A 73 1.46 11.89 -1.78
CA ASN A 73 0.49 11.12 -1.02
C ASN A 73 0.88 9.64 -0.99
N VAL A 74 0.84 9.04 0.20
CA VAL A 74 0.87 7.58 0.36
C VAL A 74 -0.55 7.10 0.61
N LEU A 75 -1.10 6.36 -0.35
CA LEU A 75 -2.42 5.76 -0.26
C LEU A 75 -2.28 4.30 0.17
N VAL A 76 -2.95 3.93 1.26
CA VAL A 76 -2.93 2.59 1.83
C VAL A 76 -4.34 2.01 1.84
N LYS A 77 -4.49 0.79 1.33
CA LYS A 77 -5.77 0.07 1.34
C LYS A 77 -5.58 -1.43 1.52
N THR A 78 -6.47 -2.04 2.30
CA THR A 78 -6.55 -3.50 2.44
C THR A 78 -7.60 -4.08 1.50
N HIS A 79 -7.27 -5.20 0.86
CA HIS A 79 -8.19 -6.03 0.10
C HIS A 79 -7.99 -7.50 0.48
N GLY A 80 -8.98 -8.09 1.16
CA GLY A 80 -8.84 -9.42 1.76
C GLY A 80 -7.77 -9.42 2.85
N THR A 81 -6.72 -10.23 2.69
CA THR A 81 -5.60 -10.34 3.63
C THR A 81 -4.35 -9.56 3.19
N ILE A 82 -4.43 -8.83 2.07
CA ILE A 82 -3.31 -8.08 1.50
C ILE A 82 -3.56 -6.59 1.71
N THR A 83 -2.54 -5.89 2.17
CA THR A 83 -2.53 -4.43 2.23
C THR A 83 -1.56 -3.89 1.18
N VAL A 84 -2.02 -2.91 0.40
CA VAL A 84 -1.24 -2.25 -0.64
C VAL A 84 -1.04 -0.80 -0.27
N ALA A 85 0.19 -0.33 -0.41
CA ALA A 85 0.56 1.08 -0.31
C ALA A 85 1.07 1.58 -1.67
N VAL A 86 0.62 2.75 -2.09
CA VAL A 86 1.08 3.44 -3.31
C VAL A 86 1.54 4.84 -2.93
N HIS A 87 2.80 5.17 -3.21
CA HIS A 87 3.32 6.52 -3.08
C HIS A 87 3.21 7.23 -4.42
N LYS A 88 2.38 8.28 -4.46
CA LYS A 88 2.07 9.08 -5.64
C LYS A 88 2.48 10.53 -5.39
N MET A 89 3.23 11.12 -6.32
CA MET A 89 3.56 12.54 -6.28
C MET A 89 2.30 13.40 -6.43
N ALA A 90 2.21 14.50 -5.68
CA ALA A 90 1.20 15.53 -5.91
C ALA A 90 1.45 16.14 -7.31
N SER A 91 0.38 16.35 -8.08
CA SER A 91 0.43 16.96 -9.43
C SER A 91 0.24 18.47 -9.36
#